data_AF-A0A182SFY5-F1
#
_entry.id   AF-A0A182SFY5-F1
#
_cell.length_a   1.000
_cell.length_b   1.000
_cell.length_c   1.000
_cell.angle_alpha   90.00
_cell.angle_beta   90.00
_cell.angle_gamma   90.00
#
_symmetry.space_group_name_H-M   'P 1'
#
loop_
_entity.id
_entity.type
_entity.pdbx_description
1 polymer ?
#
loop_
_entity_poly.entity_id
_entity_poly.type
_entity_poly.pdbx_seq_one_letter_code
_entity_poly.pdbx_strand_id
1 'polypeptide(L)'
;MLPDAVELICKNDGEIFFKLDEPKYSECFYKMPDFYVECVSIINATDTDDWDISHLSRDQCGQLTGFRECVKSKVDICKAPDLISVYDLFHNTLFRMTPCRNYEEIEQAIQVINYNDLNAI
;
A
#
# COMPACT_ATOMS: atom_id res chain seq x y z
N MET A 1 21.39 -0.43 -5.47
CA MET A 1 20.19 -1.06 -4.89
C MET A 1 19.27 0.06 -4.43
N LEU A 2 17.96 -0.08 -4.66
CA LEU A 2 16.96 0.88 -4.15
C LEU A 2 16.93 0.78 -2.61
N PRO A 3 16.98 1.90 -1.87
CA PRO A 3 16.99 1.89 -0.40
C PRO A 3 15.86 1.05 0.20
N ASP A 4 14.65 1.14 -0.37
CA ASP A 4 13.47 0.43 0.14
C ASP A 4 13.55 -1.08 -0.07
N ALA A 5 14.20 -1.53 -1.15
CA ALA A 5 14.45 -2.95 -1.38
C ALA A 5 15.45 -3.51 -0.35
N VAL A 6 16.43 -2.70 0.07
CA VAL A 6 17.36 -3.06 1.15
C VAL A 6 16.61 -3.09 2.50
N GLU A 7 15.73 -2.14 2.76
CA GLU A 7 14.90 -2.12 3.97
C GLU A 7 14.04 -3.39 4.09
N LEU A 8 13.49 -3.87 2.99
CA LEU A 8 12.72 -5.12 2.90
C LEU A 8 13.56 -6.37 3.21
N ILE A 9 14.78 -6.42 2.68
CA ILE A 9 15.76 -7.50 2.92
C ILE A 9 16.26 -7.48 4.36
N CYS A 10 16.38 -6.30 4.95
CA CYS A 10 16.87 -6.13 6.31
C CYS A 10 15.77 -6.24 7.37
N LYS A 11 14.49 -6.04 7.02
CA LYS A 11 13.37 -6.13 7.96
C LYS A 11 13.20 -7.57 8.45
N ASN A 12 13.19 -7.73 9.78
CA ASN A 12 13.12 -9.04 10.46
C ASN A 12 14.10 -10.07 9.85
N ASP A 13 15.35 -9.67 9.60
CA ASP A 13 16.38 -10.55 9.02
C ASP A 13 15.98 -11.19 7.67
N GLY A 14 15.13 -10.52 6.89
CA GLY A 14 14.66 -11.02 5.60
C GLY A 14 13.64 -12.16 5.72
N GLU A 15 12.96 -12.29 6.86
CA GLU A 15 11.92 -13.31 7.16
C GLU A 15 10.94 -13.53 5.99
N ILE A 16 10.55 -12.46 5.29
CA ILE A 16 9.61 -12.54 4.18
C ILE A 16 10.14 -13.36 3.00
N PHE A 17 11.47 -13.36 2.76
CA PHE A 17 12.08 -14.17 1.72
C PHE A 17 12.03 -15.65 2.07
N PHE A 18 12.19 -16.01 3.34
CA PHE A 18 12.02 -17.39 3.81
C PHE A 18 10.54 -17.83 3.77
N LYS A 19 9.61 -16.92 4.04
CA LYS A 19 8.17 -17.19 3.90
C LYS A 19 7.76 -17.44 2.46
N LEU A 20 8.36 -16.74 1.49
CA LEU A 20 8.07 -16.94 0.06
C LEU A 20 8.39 -18.37 -0.43
N ASP A 21 9.33 -19.06 0.22
CA ASP A 21 9.61 -20.47 -0.06
C ASP A 21 8.48 -21.42 0.41
N GLU A 22 7.60 -20.95 1.30
CA GLU A 22 6.43 -21.74 1.69
C GLU A 22 5.38 -21.77 0.56
N PRO A 23 4.75 -22.93 0.29
CA PRO A 23 3.78 -23.08 -0.80
C PRO A 23 2.63 -22.07 -0.77
N LYS A 24 2.13 -21.71 0.42
CA LYS A 24 1.02 -20.75 0.56
C LYS A 24 1.39 -19.34 0.11
N TYR A 25 2.62 -18.90 0.41
CA TYR A 25 3.08 -17.54 0.13
C TYR A 25 3.51 -17.44 -1.33
N SER A 26 4.21 -18.45 -1.85
CA SER A 26 4.54 -18.53 -3.28
C SER A 26 3.30 -18.57 -4.17
N GLU A 27 2.30 -19.41 -3.85
CA GLU A 27 1.05 -19.47 -4.63
C GLU A 27 0.30 -18.13 -4.62
N CYS A 28 0.25 -17.44 -3.47
CA CYS A 28 -0.35 -16.11 -3.40
C CYS A 28 0.45 -15.08 -4.20
N PHE A 29 1.78 -15.10 -4.10
CA PHE A 29 2.66 -14.21 -4.83
C PHE A 29 2.51 -14.39 -6.35
N TYR A 30 2.30 -15.62 -6.83
CA TYR A 30 2.02 -15.87 -8.25
C TYR A 30 0.68 -15.28 -8.73
N LYS A 31 -0.30 -15.11 -7.83
CA LYS A 31 -1.59 -14.45 -8.11
C LYS A 31 -1.52 -12.93 -7.97
N MET A 32 -0.40 -12.39 -7.49
CA MET A 32 -0.24 -10.95 -7.30
C MET A 32 -0.48 -10.14 -8.58
N PRO A 33 -0.01 -10.55 -9.78
CA PRO A 33 -0.35 -9.84 -11.03
C PRO A 33 -1.86 -9.75 -11.29
N ASP A 34 -2.61 -10.81 -11.01
CA ASP A 34 -4.08 -10.81 -11.18
C ASP A 34 -4.74 -9.85 -10.18
N PHE A 35 -4.26 -9.83 -8.93
CA PHE A 35 -4.73 -8.88 -7.93
C PHE A 35 -4.46 -7.43 -8.35
N TYR A 36 -3.31 -7.16 -8.94
CA TYR A 36 -2.99 -5.85 -9.49
C TYR A 36 -3.98 -5.45 -10.59
N VAL A 37 -4.26 -6.34 -11.55
CA VAL A 37 -5.23 -6.08 -12.63
C VAL A 37 -6.62 -5.82 -12.08
N GLU A 38 -7.06 -6.55 -11.07
CA GLU A 38 -8.36 -6.33 -10.44
C GLU A 38 -8.42 -4.98 -9.69
N CYS A 39 -7.36 -4.67 -8.93
CA CYS A 39 -7.29 -3.46 -8.13
C CYS A 39 -7.02 -2.20 -8.94
N VAL A 40 -6.41 -2.31 -10.13
CA VAL A 40 -6.10 -1.14 -10.96
C VAL A 40 -7.36 -0.39 -11.37
N SER A 41 -8.53 -1.05 -11.40
CA SER A 41 -9.83 -0.41 -11.68
C SER A 41 -10.22 0.70 -10.71
N ILE A 42 -9.63 0.73 -9.50
CA ILE A 42 -9.82 1.80 -8.50
C ILE A 42 -9.09 3.07 -8.89
N ILE A 43 -7.97 2.91 -9.57
CA ILE A 43 -7.25 4.00 -10.19
C ILE A 43 -7.94 4.19 -11.53
N ASN A 44 -8.43 5.39 -11.88
CA ASN A 44 -9.01 5.59 -13.21
C ASN A 44 -7.89 5.45 -14.26
N ALA A 45 -7.62 4.20 -14.68
CA ALA A 45 -6.41 3.77 -15.37
C ALA A 45 -6.24 4.38 -16.76
N THR A 46 -7.26 5.06 -17.28
CA THR A 46 -7.18 5.84 -18.51
C THR A 46 -6.33 7.11 -18.39
N ASP A 47 -6.05 7.60 -17.17
CA ASP A 47 -5.33 8.85 -16.94
C ASP A 47 -3.99 8.69 -16.19
N THR A 48 -3.57 7.48 -15.80
CA THR A 48 -2.39 7.30 -14.95
C THR A 48 -1.07 7.63 -15.62
N ASP A 49 -0.98 7.50 -16.95
CA ASP A 49 0.22 7.83 -17.71
C ASP A 49 0.52 9.35 -17.68
N ASP A 50 -0.49 10.17 -17.40
CA ASP A 50 -0.38 11.63 -17.27
C ASP A 50 -0.23 12.09 -15.81
N TRP A 51 -0.15 11.17 -14.85
CA TRP A 51 0.04 11.54 -13.45
C TRP A 51 1.45 12.06 -13.20
N ASP A 52 1.56 13.36 -13.01
CA ASP A 52 2.75 13.96 -12.44
C ASP A 52 2.82 13.63 -10.94
N ILE A 53 3.68 12.66 -10.60
CA ILE A 53 3.91 12.23 -9.22
C ILE A 53 4.33 13.39 -8.29
N SER A 54 4.94 14.46 -8.84
CA SER A 54 5.34 15.62 -8.05
C SER A 54 4.17 16.57 -7.72
N HIS A 55 3.01 16.39 -8.37
CA HIS A 55 1.82 17.24 -8.23
C HIS A 55 0.52 16.44 -8.02
N LEU A 56 0.60 15.27 -7.37
CA LEU A 56 -0.59 14.47 -7.07
C LEU A 56 -1.60 15.25 -6.23
N SER A 57 -2.85 15.25 -6.70
CA SER A 57 -4.00 15.81 -5.98
C SER A 57 -4.48 14.88 -4.87
N ARG A 58 -5.32 15.42 -3.97
CA ARG A 58 -5.94 14.64 -2.89
C ARG A 58 -6.70 13.42 -3.40
N ASP A 59 -7.45 13.57 -4.49
CA ASP A 59 -8.25 12.48 -5.05
C ASP A 59 -7.35 11.37 -5.63
N GLN A 60 -6.24 11.74 -6.28
CA GLN A 60 -5.27 10.77 -6.79
C GLN A 60 -4.57 10.01 -5.64
N CYS A 61 -4.24 10.69 -4.53
CA CYS A 61 -3.72 10.04 -3.33
C CYS A 61 -4.77 9.11 -2.68
N GLY A 62 -6.05 9.51 -2.71
CA GLY A 62 -7.17 8.67 -2.27
C GLY A 62 -7.30 7.40 -3.13
N GLN A 63 -7.12 7.50 -4.45
CA GLN A 63 -7.11 6.34 -5.35
C GLN A 63 -5.94 5.40 -5.06
N LEU A 64 -4.73 5.93 -4.79
CA LEU A 64 -3.57 5.11 -4.38
C LEU A 64 -3.82 4.38 -3.06
N THR A 65 -4.47 5.05 -2.11
CA THR A 65 -4.87 4.45 -0.82
C THR A 65 -5.91 3.36 -1.03
N GLY A 66 -6.92 3.59 -1.87
CA GLY A 66 -7.92 2.59 -2.24
C GLY A 66 -7.31 1.38 -2.94
N PHE A 67 -6.33 1.61 -3.82
CA PHE A 67 -5.59 0.54 -4.48
C PHE A 67 -4.85 -0.33 -3.45
N ARG A 68 -4.15 0.28 -2.48
CA ARG A 68 -3.50 -0.45 -1.37
C ARG A 68 -4.50 -1.33 -0.62
N GLU A 69 -5.65 -0.79 -0.21
CA GLU A 69 -6.66 -1.55 0.53
C GLU A 69 -7.23 -2.72 -0.30
N CYS A 70 -7.35 -2.55 -1.61
CA CYS A 70 -7.72 -3.65 -2.50
C CYS A 70 -6.65 -4.76 -2.52
N VAL A 71 -5.37 -4.41 -2.70
CA VAL A 71 -4.26 -5.38 -2.68
C VAL A 71 -4.22 -6.11 -1.34
N LYS A 72 -4.38 -5.38 -0.23
CA LYS A 72 -4.48 -5.95 1.12
C LYS A 72 -5.60 -6.98 1.22
N SER A 73 -6.81 -6.64 0.78
CA SER A 73 -7.95 -7.55 0.77
C SER A 73 -7.66 -8.83 -0.02
N LYS A 74 -6.95 -8.74 -1.16
CA LYS A 74 -6.57 -9.91 -1.97
C LYS A 74 -5.54 -10.79 -1.28
N VAL A 75 -4.53 -10.21 -0.64
CA VAL A 75 -3.53 -10.99 0.10
C VAL A 75 -4.09 -11.58 1.41
N ASP A 76 -5.10 -10.96 2.00
CA ASP A 76 -5.85 -11.54 3.13
C ASP A 76 -6.64 -12.77 2.67
N ILE A 77 -7.32 -12.69 1.52
CA ILE A 77 -8.06 -13.83 0.94
C ILE A 77 -7.14 -15.02 0.65
N CYS A 78 -5.92 -14.76 0.17
CA CYS A 78 -4.95 -15.82 -0.10
C CYS A 78 -4.22 -16.32 1.18
N LYS A 79 -4.59 -15.83 2.37
CA LYS A 79 -3.98 -16.17 3.67
C LYS A 79 -2.49 -15.86 3.76
N ALA A 80 -2.05 -14.83 3.06
CA ALA A 80 -0.67 -14.33 3.11
C ALA A 80 -0.65 -12.83 3.47
N PRO A 81 -1.29 -12.41 4.58
CA PRO A 81 -1.41 -10.99 4.95
C PRO A 81 -0.04 -10.32 5.06
N ASP A 82 0.99 -11.05 5.50
CA ASP A 82 2.36 -10.55 5.63
C ASP A 82 2.93 -9.99 4.32
N LEU A 83 2.44 -10.44 3.15
CA LEU A 83 2.88 -9.92 1.84
C LEU A 83 2.51 -8.46 1.62
N ILE A 84 1.47 -7.94 2.28
CA ILE A 84 1.15 -6.51 2.17
C ILE A 84 2.29 -5.63 2.65
N SER A 85 3.10 -6.12 3.61
CA SER A 85 4.23 -5.36 4.14
C SER A 85 5.31 -5.06 3.10
N VAL A 86 5.37 -5.87 2.03
CA VAL A 86 6.26 -5.64 0.89
C VAL A 86 5.75 -4.46 0.07
N TYR A 87 4.46 -4.47 -0.25
CA TYR A 87 3.80 -3.39 -0.97
C TYR A 87 3.85 -2.07 -0.18
N ASP A 88 3.62 -2.13 1.13
CA ASP A 88 3.62 -0.98 2.02
C ASP A 88 4.95 -0.21 2.00
N LEU A 89 6.09 -0.89 1.80
CA LEU A 89 7.38 -0.21 1.69
C LEU A 89 7.43 0.69 0.45
N PHE A 90 7.00 0.18 -0.70
CA PHE A 90 6.91 0.98 -1.92
C PHE A 90 5.86 2.09 -1.80
N HIS A 91 4.69 1.78 -1.25
CA HIS A 91 3.60 2.72 -1.06
C HIS A 91 3.98 3.88 -0.14
N ASN A 92 4.58 3.58 1.01
CA ASN A 92 5.01 4.59 1.97
C ASN A 92 6.14 5.45 1.41
N THR A 93 7.09 4.86 0.68
CA THR A 93 8.14 5.65 0.03
C THR A 93 7.57 6.54 -1.08
N LEU A 94 6.62 6.05 -1.88
CA LEU A 94 5.89 6.88 -2.84
C LEU A 94 5.18 8.05 -2.12
N PHE A 95 4.45 7.79 -1.04
CA PHE A 95 3.74 8.83 -0.29
C PHE A 95 4.70 9.87 0.29
N ARG A 96 5.83 9.42 0.86
CA ARG A 96 6.87 10.31 1.39
C ARG A 96 7.51 11.19 0.31
N MET A 97 7.60 10.71 -0.93
CA MET A 97 8.22 11.43 -2.05
C MET A 97 7.23 12.27 -2.87
N THR A 98 5.93 12.23 -2.53
CA THR A 98 4.87 12.92 -3.27
C THR A 98 4.06 13.82 -2.33
N PRO A 99 3.19 14.70 -2.86
CA PRO A 99 2.28 15.50 -2.03
C PRO A 99 1.33 14.67 -1.14
N CYS A 100 1.18 13.36 -1.39
CA CYS A 100 0.28 12.47 -0.66
C CYS A 100 0.54 12.40 0.84
N ARG A 101 1.80 12.54 1.27
CA ARG A 101 2.16 12.62 2.71
C ARG A 101 1.33 13.65 3.47
N ASN A 102 1.07 14.81 2.87
CA ASN A 102 0.32 15.88 3.54
C ASN A 102 -1.14 15.49 3.77
N TYR A 103 -1.73 14.73 2.86
CA TYR A 103 -3.11 14.27 2.99
C TYR A 103 -3.25 13.14 4.01
N GLU A 104 -2.25 12.28 4.12
CA GLU A 104 -2.20 11.22 5.13
C GLU A 104 -2.13 11.81 6.55
N GLU A 105 -1.26 12.80 6.77
CA GLU A 105 -1.14 13.52 8.05
C GLU A 105 -2.47 14.22 8.44
N ILE A 106 -3.18 14.79 7.47
CA ILE A 106 -4.50 15.42 7.69
C ILE A 106 -5.56 14.36 8.05
N GLU A 107 -5.61 13.22 7.37
CA GLU A 107 -6.58 12.17 7.67
C GLU A 107 -6.37 11.56 9.06
N GLN A 108 -5.11 11.33 9.45
CA GLN A 108 -4.78 10.88 10.81
C GLN A 108 -5.22 11.89 11.87
N ALA A 109 -4.99 13.19 11.62
CA ALA A 109 -5.45 14.25 12.52
C ALA A 109 -6.99 14.27 12.66
N ILE A 110 -7.73 14.12 11.55
CA ILE A 110 -9.19 14.05 11.56
C ILE A 110 -9.70 12.83 12.35
N GLN A 111 -9.07 11.66 12.19
CA GLN A 111 -9.45 10.46 12.92
C GLN A 111 -9.26 10.61 14.44
N VAL A 112 -8.16 11.23 14.87
CA VAL A 112 -7.90 11.51 16.29
C VAL A 112 -8.92 12.49 16.86
N ILE A 113 -9.28 13.54 16.12
CA ILE A 113 -10.32 14.49 16.54
C ILE A 113 -11.66 13.76 16.71
N ASN A 114 -12.08 12.98 15.71
CA ASN A 114 -13.35 12.24 15.76
C ASN A 114 -13.39 11.24 16.94
N TYR A 115 -12.29 10.54 17.22
CA TYR A 115 -12.19 9.62 18.36
C TYR A 115 -12.31 10.36 19.70
N ASN A 116 -11.66 11.51 19.84
CA ASN A 116 -11.73 12.32 21.05
C ASN A 116 -13.13 12.90 21.28
N ASP A 117 -13.81 13.35 20.22
CA ASP A 117 -15.18 13.84 20.28
C ASP A 117 -16.18 12.74 20.68
N LEU A 118 -15.98 11.52 20.19
CA LEU A 118 -16.81 10.36 20.56
C LEU A 118 -16.64 9.93 22.02
N ASN A 119 -15.46 10.12 22.61
CA ASN A 119 -15.17 9.74 24.01
C ASN A 119 -15.35 10.90 25.01
N ALA A 120 -15.72 12.09 24.54
CA ALA A 120 -16.02 13.26 25.37
C ALA A 120 -17.50 13.31 25.82
N ILE A 121 -18.31 12.32 25.43
CA ILE A 121 -19.74 12.13 25.79
C ILE A 121 -19.86 10.94 26.73
#